data_AF-A0A2D6N8X9-F1
#
_entry.id   AF-A0A2D6N8X9-F1
#
_cell.length_a   1.000
_cell.length_b   1.000
_cell.length_c   1.000
_cell.angle_alpha   90.00
_cell.angle_beta   90.00
_cell.angle_gamma   90.00
#
_symmetry.space_group_name_H-M   'P 1'
#
loop_
_entity.id
_entity.type
_entity.pdbx_description
1 polymer ?
#
loop_
_entity_poly.entity_id
_entity_poly.type
_entity_poly.pdbx_seq_one_letter_code
_entity_poly.pdbx_strand_id
1 'polypeptide(L)'
;MGSDETTTLDLGIGPEMEEGLEMLSKLEGITDISAMDGPLLTFFGRLVTTLDGFGTITRVDVFACVRGWYLFFVPQERENWAAAGTDLEGAVADIPDAACAAEVRSSLHRSGVIANDAGAD
;
A
#
# COMPACT_ATOMS: atom_id res chain seq x y z
N MET A 1 15.12 -2.07 -20.34
CA MET A 1 13.77 -1.59 -20.65
C MET A 1 12.89 -1.88 -19.46
N GLY A 2 12.70 -0.92 -18.56
CA GLY A 2 11.68 -1.06 -17.53
C GLY A 2 10.37 -0.66 -18.18
N SER A 3 9.45 -1.59 -18.37
CA SER A 3 8.08 -1.22 -18.72
C SER A 3 7.54 -0.41 -17.56
N ASP A 4 7.14 0.83 -17.79
CA ASP A 4 6.42 1.64 -16.82
C ASP A 4 5.07 0.94 -16.53
N GLU A 5 5.06 0.03 -15.56
CA GLU A 5 3.87 -0.74 -15.21
C GLU A 5 2.93 0.18 -14.42
N THR A 6 1.78 0.48 -15.03
CA THR A 6 0.71 1.23 -14.38
C THR A 6 -0.29 0.27 -13.76
N THR A 7 -0.67 0.52 -12.52
CA THR A 7 -1.72 -0.23 -11.82
C THR A 7 -2.92 0.69 -11.59
N THR A 8 -4.13 0.14 -11.76
CA THR A 8 -5.38 0.81 -11.40
C THR A 8 -5.89 0.25 -10.07
N LEU A 9 -6.15 1.14 -9.12
CA LEU A 9 -6.65 0.86 -7.79
C LEU A 9 -8.00 1.56 -7.59
N ASP A 10 -8.97 0.85 -7.05
CA ASP A 10 -10.22 1.46 -6.57
C ASP A 10 -10.02 1.88 -5.11
N LEU A 11 -10.07 3.19 -4.86
CA LEU A 11 -9.96 3.75 -3.51
C LEU A 11 -11.21 3.43 -2.68
N GLY A 12 -12.32 3.01 -3.29
CA GLY A 12 -13.61 2.76 -2.63
C GLY A 12 -14.31 4.02 -2.08
N ILE A 13 -13.61 5.15 -2.08
CA ILE A 13 -14.10 6.48 -1.72
C ILE A 13 -13.66 7.49 -2.78
N GLY A 14 -14.44 8.56 -2.94
CA GLY A 14 -14.13 9.62 -3.89
C GLY A 14 -12.91 10.45 -3.43
N PRO A 15 -12.13 11.02 -4.36
CA PRO A 15 -11.01 11.91 -4.06
C PRO A 15 -11.41 13.17 -3.30
N GLU A 16 -12.69 13.53 -3.29
CA GLU A 16 -13.19 14.70 -2.56
C GLU A 16 -13.31 14.47 -1.04
N MET A 17 -13.17 13.23 -0.56
CA MET A 17 -13.20 12.90 0.87
C MET A 17 -11.82 13.05 1.50
N GLU A 18 -11.79 13.36 2.81
CA GLU A 18 -10.55 13.60 3.56
C GLU A 18 -9.59 12.41 3.48
N GLU A 19 -10.06 11.18 3.72
CA GLU A 19 -9.26 9.95 3.51
C GLU A 19 -8.78 9.79 2.06
N GLY A 20 -9.60 10.17 1.08
CA GLY A 20 -9.25 10.10 -0.35
C GLY A 20 -8.06 11.01 -0.69
N LEU A 21 -8.10 12.25 -0.21
CA LEU A 21 -7.02 13.22 -0.33
C LEU A 21 -5.75 12.76 0.38
N GLU A 22 -5.87 12.17 1.57
CA GLU A 22 -4.72 11.68 2.31
C GLU A 22 -4.02 10.53 1.56
N MET A 23 -4.80 9.58 1.02
CA MET A 23 -4.29 8.48 0.20
C MET A 23 -3.55 9.00 -1.06
N LEU A 24 -4.13 9.97 -1.76
CA LEU A 24 -3.51 10.59 -2.93
C LEU A 24 -2.20 11.30 -2.58
N SER A 25 -2.21 12.11 -1.53
CA SER A 25 -1.02 12.85 -1.07
C SER A 25 0.15 11.92 -0.75
N LYS A 26 -0.12 10.81 -0.08
CA LYS A 26 0.88 9.76 0.20
C LYS A 26 1.44 9.16 -1.09
N LEU A 27 0.57 8.87 -2.06
CA LEU A 27 0.93 8.23 -3.31
C LEU A 27 1.76 9.16 -4.23
N GLU A 28 1.40 10.44 -4.34
CA GLU A 28 2.18 11.47 -5.05
C GLU A 28 3.60 11.64 -4.48
N GLY A 29 3.80 11.31 -3.19
CA GLY A 29 5.12 11.33 -2.56
C GLY A 29 6.07 10.23 -3.05
N ILE A 30 5.53 9.10 -3.54
CA ILE A 30 6.31 7.89 -3.87
C ILE A 30 6.17 7.44 -5.32
N THR A 31 5.25 8.01 -6.10
CA THR A 31 5.09 7.71 -7.52
C THR A 31 4.28 8.77 -8.26
N ASP A 32 4.27 8.67 -9.59
CA ASP A 32 3.45 9.49 -10.47
C ASP A 32 2.04 8.87 -10.64
N ILE A 33 1.03 9.73 -10.63
CA ILE A 33 -0.36 9.37 -10.96
C ILE A 33 -0.56 9.59 -12.46
N SER A 34 -0.97 8.54 -13.16
CA SER A 34 -1.22 8.59 -14.60
C SER A 34 -2.63 9.09 -14.94
N ALA A 35 -3.63 8.68 -14.17
CA ALA A 35 -5.02 9.03 -14.42
C ALA A 35 -5.87 8.86 -13.16
N MET A 36 -6.99 9.59 -13.11
CA MET A 36 -7.99 9.44 -12.06
C MET A 36 -9.39 9.58 -12.66
N ASP A 37 -10.28 8.65 -12.31
CA ASP A 37 -11.69 8.62 -12.74
C ASP A 37 -12.57 8.24 -11.54
N GLY A 38 -13.10 9.25 -10.84
CA GLY A 38 -13.82 9.04 -9.59
C GLY A 38 -12.95 8.33 -8.54
N PRO A 39 -13.41 7.20 -7.95
CA PRO A 39 -12.62 6.44 -6.97
C PRO A 39 -11.49 5.63 -7.61
N LEU A 40 -11.43 5.53 -8.94
CA LEU A 40 -10.39 4.77 -9.64
C LEU A 40 -9.15 5.63 -9.84
N LEU A 41 -8.03 5.17 -9.29
CA LEU A 41 -6.73 5.81 -9.38
C LEU A 41 -5.78 4.92 -10.19
N THR A 42 -5.16 5.47 -11.22
CA THR A 42 -4.12 4.78 -12.00
C THR A 42 -2.77 5.44 -11.76
N PHE A 43 -1.78 4.67 -11.34
CA PHE A 43 -0.45 5.16 -10.99
C PHE A 43 0.67 4.21 -11.42
N PHE A 44 1.90 4.71 -11.46
CA PHE A 44 3.07 3.89 -11.79
C PHE A 44 3.46 3.03 -10.59
N GLY A 45 3.22 1.73 -10.69
CA GLY A 45 3.45 0.82 -9.60
C GLY A 45 2.95 -0.57 -9.93
N ARG A 46 3.46 -1.54 -9.19
CA ARG A 46 3.18 -2.95 -9.37
C ARG A 46 2.63 -3.53 -8.08
N LEU A 47 1.51 -4.25 -8.16
CA LEU A 47 1.05 -5.09 -7.05
C LEU A 47 2.07 -6.22 -6.83
N VAL A 48 2.65 -6.26 -5.63
CA VAL A 48 3.67 -7.24 -5.23
C VAL A 48 3.02 -8.43 -4.55
N THR A 49 2.14 -8.16 -3.59
CA THR A 49 1.38 -9.17 -2.87
C THR A 49 0.07 -8.57 -2.37
N THR A 50 -0.91 -9.45 -2.17
CA THR A 50 -2.08 -9.15 -1.37
C THR A 50 -1.96 -9.95 -0.08
N LEU A 51 -2.33 -9.34 1.03
CA LEU A 51 -2.38 -9.96 2.34
C LEU A 51 -3.83 -9.94 2.82
N ASP A 52 -4.32 -11.03 3.42
CA ASP A 52 -5.71 -11.16 3.84
C ASP A 52 -5.81 -11.58 5.31
N GLY A 53 -6.91 -11.19 5.97
CA GLY A 53 -7.32 -11.75 7.26
C GLY A 53 -6.64 -11.18 8.50
N PHE A 54 -6.69 -9.86 8.69
CA PHE A 54 -6.09 -9.17 9.84
C PHE A 54 -7.14 -8.47 10.71
N GLY A 55 -7.73 -9.18 11.68
CA GLY A 55 -8.73 -8.59 12.56
C GLY A 55 -9.91 -7.99 11.78
N THR A 56 -10.03 -6.66 11.79
CA THR A 56 -11.06 -5.89 11.05
C THR A 56 -10.64 -5.51 9.63
N ILE A 57 -9.39 -5.80 9.23
CA ILE A 57 -8.88 -5.57 7.89
C ILE A 57 -9.08 -6.83 7.04
N THR A 58 -9.91 -6.68 6.00
CA THR A 58 -10.23 -7.77 5.08
C THR A 58 -9.03 -8.07 4.20
N ARG A 59 -8.43 -7.02 3.63
CA ARG A 59 -7.38 -7.09 2.61
C ARG A 59 -6.38 -5.95 2.75
N VAL A 60 -5.12 -6.23 2.49
CA VAL A 60 -4.04 -5.26 2.33
C VAL A 60 -3.34 -5.52 1.00
N ASP A 61 -3.41 -4.58 0.08
CA ASP A 61 -2.67 -4.66 -1.18
C ASP A 61 -1.35 -3.90 -1.06
N VAL A 62 -0.25 -4.57 -1.42
CA VAL A 62 1.10 -4.05 -1.27
C VAL A 62 1.68 -3.78 -2.63
N PHE A 63 1.95 -2.52 -2.92
CA PHE A 63 2.48 -2.07 -4.21
C PHE A 63 3.93 -1.60 -4.07
N ALA A 64 4.77 -2.04 -5.00
CA ALA A 64 6.07 -1.42 -5.24
C ALA A 64 5.88 -0.26 -6.22
N CYS A 65 6.25 0.93 -5.78
CA CYS A 65 6.18 2.18 -6.53
C CYS A 65 7.57 2.63 -6.97
N VAL A 66 7.64 3.62 -7.85
CA VAL A 66 8.91 4.10 -8.43
C VAL A 66 9.90 4.57 -7.35
N ARG A 67 9.39 5.21 -6.29
CA ARG A 67 10.21 5.83 -5.23
C ARG A 67 9.88 5.31 -3.83
N GLY A 68 9.12 4.23 -3.72
CA GLY A 68 8.70 3.72 -2.42
C GLY A 68 7.70 2.57 -2.47
N TRP A 69 6.95 2.43 -1.40
CA TRP A 69 5.97 1.37 -1.19
C TRP A 69 4.66 1.97 -0.73
N TYR A 70 3.57 1.43 -1.29
CA TYR A 70 2.21 1.82 -0.97
C TYR A 70 1.46 0.61 -0.43
N LEU A 71 0.86 0.73 0.75
CA LEU A 71 0.03 -0.30 1.35
C LEU A 71 -1.41 0.23 1.41
N PHE A 72 -2.30 -0.41 0.67
CA PHE A 72 -3.71 -0.05 0.64
C PHE A 72 -4.53 -1.00 1.51
N PHE A 73 -5.28 -0.45 2.46
CA PHE A 73 -6.02 -1.21 3.46
C PHE A 73 -7.52 -1.14 3.19
N VAL A 74 -8.14 -2.32 3.16
CA VAL A 74 -9.59 -2.50 2.96
C VAL A 74 -10.21 -3.10 4.23
N PRO A 75 -10.62 -2.28 5.21
CA PRO A 75 -11.33 -2.75 6.39
C PRO A 75 -12.77 -3.20 6.11
N GLN A 76 -13.35 -3.98 7.02
CA GLN A 76 -14.72 -4.49 6.90
C GLN A 76 -15.79 -3.42 7.16
N GLU A 77 -15.54 -2.52 8.12
CA GLU A 77 -16.55 -1.61 8.67
C GLU A 77 -16.13 -0.13 8.60
N ARG A 78 -15.01 0.17 7.95
CA ARG A 78 -14.44 1.53 7.85
C ARG A 78 -14.13 1.90 6.41
N GLU A 79 -13.84 3.18 6.21
CA GLU A 79 -13.32 3.69 4.95
C GLU A 79 -11.92 3.12 4.67
N ASN A 80 -11.61 2.98 3.38
CA ASN A 80 -10.29 2.54 2.95
C ASN A 80 -9.27 3.62 3.26
N TRP A 81 -8.07 3.21 3.63
CA TRP A 81 -6.97 4.09 3.94
C TRP A 81 -5.67 3.48 3.44
N ALA A 82 -4.60 4.26 3.43
CA ALA A 82 -3.32 3.79 2.97
C ALA A 82 -2.16 4.27 3.84
N ALA A 83 -1.09 3.49 3.82
CA ALA A 83 0.20 3.86 4.37
C ALA A 83 1.25 3.86 3.26
N ALA A 84 2.24 4.76 3.37
CA ALA A 84 3.27 4.90 2.35
C ALA A 84 4.64 5.21 2.97
N GLY A 85 5.70 4.79 2.29
CA GLY A 85 7.06 5.07 2.70
C GLY A 85 8.06 4.89 1.56
N THR A 86 9.27 5.45 1.73
CA THR A 86 10.37 5.29 0.75
C THR A 86 10.90 3.86 0.66
N ASP A 87 10.60 3.06 1.66
CA ASP A 87 10.92 1.65 1.80
C ASP A 87 9.76 0.96 2.54
N LEU A 88 9.72 -0.37 2.49
CA LEU A 88 8.59 -1.13 3.03
C LEU A 88 8.45 -0.95 4.55
N GLU A 89 9.56 -0.78 5.27
CA GLU A 89 9.56 -0.59 6.72
C GLU A 89 9.06 0.80 7.09
N GLY A 90 9.43 1.83 6.31
CA GLY A 90 8.85 3.16 6.41
C GLY A 90 7.34 3.16 6.17
N ALA A 91 6.87 2.38 5.20
CA ALA A 91 5.44 2.26 4.91
C ALA A 91 4.69 1.49 6.01
N VAL A 92 5.32 0.49 6.64
CA VAL A 92 4.78 -0.18 7.84
C VAL A 92 4.79 0.75 9.06
N ALA A 93 5.79 1.62 9.21
CA ALA A 93 5.88 2.57 10.31
C ALA A 93 4.84 3.70 10.24
N ASP A 94 4.30 3.98 9.05
CA ASP A 94 3.23 4.95 8.81
C ASP A 94 1.84 4.39 9.17
N ILE A 95 1.72 3.08 9.47
CA ILE A 95 0.48 2.47 9.95
C ILE A 95 0.14 3.00 11.36
N PRO A 96 -1.05 3.58 11.57
CA PRO A 96 -1.39 4.23 12.84
C PRO A 96 -1.56 3.24 14.01
N ASP A 97 -1.99 2.01 13.73
CA ASP A 97 -2.19 0.98 14.75
C ASP A 97 -0.97 0.05 14.83
N ALA A 98 -0.31 0.04 15.99
CA ALA A 98 0.93 -0.73 16.18
C ALA A 98 0.72 -2.25 16.10
N ALA A 99 -0.46 -2.75 16.47
CA ALA A 99 -0.77 -4.19 16.38
C ALA A 99 -0.95 -4.61 14.91
N CYS A 100 -1.67 -3.80 14.13
CA CYS A 100 -1.81 -3.93 12.69
C CYS A 100 -0.43 -3.87 12.01
N ALA A 101 0.40 -2.89 12.37
CA ALA A 101 1.75 -2.76 11.81
C ALA A 101 2.59 -4.03 12.04
N ALA A 102 2.54 -4.59 13.26
CA ALA A 102 3.26 -5.82 13.60
C ALA A 102 2.76 -7.04 12.81
N GLU A 103 1.45 -7.17 12.63
CA GLU A 103 0.81 -8.25 11.85
C GLU A 103 1.16 -8.15 10.36
N VAL A 104 1.03 -6.96 9.77
CA VAL A 104 1.39 -6.68 8.37
C VAL A 104 2.86 -7.02 8.14
N ARG A 105 3.76 -6.53 9.01
CA ARG A 105 5.20 -6.83 8.93
C ARG A 105 5.46 -8.33 8.97
N SER A 106 4.85 -9.04 9.92
CA SER A 106 4.99 -10.49 10.05
C SER A 106 4.49 -11.24 8.81
N SER A 107 3.40 -10.79 8.20
CA SER A 107 2.87 -11.36 6.97
C SER A 107 3.72 -11.05 5.74
N LEU A 108 4.32 -9.85 5.65
CA LEU A 108 5.28 -9.49 4.60
C LEU A 108 6.54 -10.36 4.65
N HIS A 109 7.06 -10.64 5.86
CA HIS A 109 8.13 -11.61 6.07
C HIS A 109 7.73 -13.02 5.61
N ARG A 110 6.52 -13.48 5.97
CA ARG A 110 6.02 -14.81 5.55
C ARG A 110 5.79 -14.92 4.04
N SER A 111 5.36 -13.85 3.39
CA SER A 111 5.18 -13.79 1.94
C SER A 111 6.52 -13.81 1.18
N GLY A 112 7.64 -13.55 1.88
CA GLY A 112 8.98 -13.47 1.28
C GLY A 112 9.23 -12.17 0.52
N VAL A 113 8.34 -11.17 0.69
CA VAL A 113 8.49 -9.82 0.11
C VAL A 113 9.60 -9.06 0.82
N ILE A 114 9.67 -9.21 2.15
CA ILE A 114 10.88 -8.86 2.91
C ILE A 114 11.76 -10.08 2.84
N ALA A 115 12.90 -10.00 2.15
CA ALA A 115 13.93 -11.01 2.28
C ALA A 115 14.24 -11.16 3.78
N ASN A 116 14.00 -12.35 4.32
CA ASN A 116 14.61 -12.70 5.60
C ASN A 116 16.10 -12.50 5.37
N ASP A 117 16.72 -11.53 6.04
CA ASP A 117 18.18 -11.43 6.12
C ASP A 117 18.67 -12.64 6.95
N ALA A 118 18.57 -13.81 6.34
CA ALA A 118 19.30 -15.01 6.67
C ALA A 118 20.32 -15.19 5.54
N GLY A 119 21.19 -14.20 5.43
CA GLY A 119 22.44 -14.23 4.68
C GLY A 119 23.61 -14.00 5.63
N ALA A 120 23.64 -14.71 6.76
CA ALA A 120 24.88 -14.95 7.47
C ALA A 120 25.62 -16.08 6.73
N ASP A 121 26.63 -15.73 5.94
CA ASP A 121 27.94 -16.39 5.87
C ASP A 121 28.97 -15.46 5.19
#